data_AF-A0A662C3K6-F1
#
_entry.id   AF-A0A662C3K6-F1
#
_cell.length_a   1.000
_cell.length_b   1.000
_cell.length_c   1.000
_cell.angle_alpha   90.00
_cell.angle_beta   90.00
_cell.angle_gamma   90.00
#
_symmetry.space_group_name_H-M   'P 1'
#
loop_
_entity.id
_entity.type
_entity.pdbx_description
1 polymer ?
#
loop_
_entity_poly.entity_id
_entity_poly.type
_entity_poly.pdbx_seq_one_letter_code
_entity_poly.pdbx_strand_id
1 'polypeptide(L)'
;MKTKEPEYNLAPSYGPLYKMPRIGKGGEIIYVYKFRTMHPFSEYLQDYVLKLNGFSAIGKPSDDFRLTKWGKFMRKYWLDEFPQLINVLKGEMKLVGIRPLSKRMFQEYPDDVKEMRMKHKPGCIPPYVSLLKQGVMASIEAERQYLLERNKNPLSTDIKYFKLAVFNIITNKIRSA
;
A
#
# COMPACT_ATOMS: atom_id res chain seq x y z
N MET A 1 12.90 -22.36 22.62
CA MET A 1 11.58 -23.01 22.52
C MET A 1 10.93 -22.57 21.21
N LYS A 2 10.40 -23.50 20.41
CA LYS A 2 9.76 -23.19 19.11
C LYS A 2 8.39 -22.55 19.36
N THR A 3 8.18 -21.32 18.90
CA THR A 3 6.98 -20.53 19.24
C THR A 3 5.84 -20.70 18.24
N LYS A 4 6.12 -21.17 17.01
CA LYS A 4 5.15 -21.44 15.95
C LYS A 4 5.62 -22.57 15.02
N GLU A 5 4.68 -23.14 14.28
CA GLU A 5 4.95 -23.99 13.13
C GLU A 5 5.79 -23.23 12.08
N PRO A 6 6.71 -23.90 11.36
CA PRO A 6 7.49 -23.28 10.31
C PRO A 6 6.58 -22.89 9.15
N GLU A 7 6.72 -21.66 8.69
CA GLU A 7 5.94 -21.15 7.56
C GLU A 7 6.61 -21.60 6.25
N TYR A 8 5.95 -22.49 5.52
CA TYR A 8 6.43 -22.96 4.22
C TYR A 8 5.89 -22.06 3.11
N ASN A 9 6.76 -21.21 2.54
CA ASN A 9 6.43 -20.53 1.30
C ASN A 9 6.70 -21.48 0.13
N LEU A 10 5.65 -22.08 -0.42
CA LEU A 10 5.73 -23.06 -1.51
C LEU A 10 5.99 -22.43 -2.89
N ALA A 11 5.93 -21.09 -3.02
CA ALA A 11 6.21 -20.37 -4.26
C ALA A 11 7.05 -19.09 -4.00
N PRO A 12 8.28 -19.24 -3.49
CA PRO A 12 9.13 -18.11 -3.18
C PRO A 12 9.58 -17.40 -4.47
N SER A 13 9.36 -16.09 -4.56
CA SER A 13 9.98 -15.28 -5.62
C SER A 13 11.37 -14.85 -5.16
N TYR A 14 12.43 -15.30 -5.84
CA TYR A 14 13.80 -14.85 -5.57
C TYR A 14 14.23 -13.68 -6.45
N GLY A 15 13.43 -13.34 -7.47
CA GLY A 15 13.73 -12.28 -8.41
C GLY A 15 13.52 -10.86 -7.87
N PRO A 16 13.93 -9.84 -8.64
CA PRO A 16 13.70 -8.44 -8.31
C PRO A 16 12.22 -8.05 -8.38
N LEU A 17 11.37 -8.84 -9.06
CA LEU A 17 9.93 -8.67 -9.10
C LEU A 17 9.26 -9.69 -8.18
N TYR A 18 8.36 -9.22 -7.32
CA TYR A 18 7.55 -10.10 -6.49
C TYR A 18 6.10 -9.63 -6.49
N LYS A 19 5.19 -10.54 -6.13
CA LYS A 19 3.75 -10.29 -6.07
C LYS A 19 3.25 -10.52 -4.67
N MET A 20 2.37 -9.64 -4.18
CA MET A 20 1.77 -9.74 -2.86
C MET A 20 0.26 -9.95 -2.97
N PRO A 21 -0.33 -10.93 -2.24
CA PRO A 21 -1.78 -11.10 -2.21
C PRO A 21 -2.43 -9.92 -1.48
N ARG A 22 -3.48 -9.37 -2.08
CA ARG A 22 -4.25 -8.22 -1.59
C ARG A 22 -5.72 -8.41 -1.89
N ILE A 23 -6.57 -7.77 -1.10
CA ILE A 23 -8.02 -7.80 -1.32
C ILE A 23 -8.39 -6.77 -2.39
N GLY A 24 -9.04 -7.24 -3.44
CA GLY A 24 -9.57 -6.48 -4.55
C GLY A 24 -11.09 -6.25 -4.46
N LYS A 25 -11.69 -5.91 -5.59
CA LYS A 25 -13.15 -5.74 -5.72
C LYS A 25 -13.84 -7.09 -5.47
N GLY A 26 -14.99 -7.07 -4.79
CA GLY A 26 -15.77 -8.27 -4.48
C GLY A 26 -15.13 -9.21 -3.44
N GLY A 27 -14.03 -8.79 -2.80
CA GLY A 27 -13.30 -9.65 -1.87
C GLY A 27 -12.30 -10.59 -2.56
N GLU A 28 -12.17 -10.52 -3.88
CA GLU A 28 -11.25 -11.36 -4.65
C GLU A 28 -9.79 -11.07 -4.28
N ILE A 29 -8.95 -12.10 -4.27
CA ILE A 29 -7.51 -11.93 -4.02
C ILE A 29 -6.83 -11.55 -5.33
N ILE A 30 -6.27 -10.34 -5.37
CA ILE A 30 -5.42 -9.88 -6.47
C ILE A 30 -3.94 -9.93 -6.06
N TYR A 31 -3.07 -10.13 -7.03
CA TYR A 31 -1.63 -10.19 -6.82
C TYR A 31 -0.96 -8.89 -7.27
N VAL A 32 -0.67 -8.00 -6.32
CA VAL A 32 -0.06 -6.70 -6.61
C VAL A 32 1.44 -6.84 -6.84
N TYR A 33 1.92 -6.41 -8.01
CA TYR A 33 3.33 -6.49 -8.39
C TYR A 33 4.15 -5.34 -7.82
N LYS A 34 5.36 -5.64 -7.32
CA LYS A 34 6.31 -4.65 -6.81
C LYS A 34 7.75 -5.07 -7.04
N PHE A 35 8.65 -4.11 -7.09
CA PHE A 35 10.08 -4.41 -7.01
C PHE A 35 10.50 -4.71 -5.58
N ARG A 36 11.30 -5.77 -5.42
CA ARG A 36 11.91 -6.21 -4.18
C ARG A 36 12.92 -5.17 -3.73
N THR A 37 12.56 -4.37 -2.74
CA THR A 37 13.45 -3.34 -2.17
C THR A 37 14.17 -3.80 -0.90
N MET A 38 13.74 -4.93 -0.34
CA MET A 38 14.29 -5.49 0.90
C MET A 38 15.03 -6.81 0.63
N HIS A 39 15.96 -7.15 1.51
CA HIS A 39 16.65 -8.44 1.48
C HIS A 39 15.64 -9.60 1.57
N PRO A 40 15.92 -10.77 0.96
CA PRO A 40 15.09 -11.96 1.12
C PRO A 40 14.87 -12.31 2.60
N PHE A 41 13.69 -12.84 2.94
CA PHE A 41 13.32 -13.27 4.30
C PHE A 41 13.24 -12.15 5.35
N SER A 42 13.31 -10.89 4.92
CA SER A 42 13.20 -9.73 5.80
C SER A 42 11.82 -9.57 6.46
N GLU A 43 10.79 -10.22 5.93
CA GLU A 43 9.46 -10.30 6.52
C GLU A 43 9.49 -10.89 7.95
N TYR A 44 10.35 -11.88 8.22
CA TYR A 44 10.46 -12.51 9.53
C TYR A 44 11.19 -11.64 10.57
N LEU A 45 11.93 -10.64 10.09
CA LEU A 45 12.65 -9.69 10.95
C LEU A 45 11.79 -8.50 11.35
N GLN A 46 10.53 -8.41 10.92
CA GLN A 46 9.65 -7.27 11.20
C GLN A 46 9.52 -6.99 12.70
N ASP A 47 9.19 -8.00 13.50
CA ASP A 47 8.99 -7.83 14.94
C ASP A 47 10.30 -7.51 15.66
N TYR A 48 11.40 -8.08 15.19
CA TYR A 48 12.74 -7.81 15.72
C TYR A 48 13.16 -6.36 15.46
N VAL A 49 13.02 -5.88 14.21
CA VAL A 49 13.36 -4.51 13.83
C VAL A 49 12.48 -3.49 14.54
N LEU A 50 11.18 -3.78 14.68
CA LEU A 50 10.26 -2.92 15.44
C LEU A 50 10.66 -2.80 16.92
N LYS A 51 11.09 -3.91 17.54
CA LYS A 51 11.60 -3.89 18.93
C LYS A 51 12.92 -3.15 19.07
N LEU A 52 13.82 -3.29 18.09
CA LEU A 52 15.15 -2.69 18.13
C LEU A 52 15.10 -1.16 17.94
N ASN A 53 14.32 -0.71 16.95
CA ASN A 53 14.40 0.68 16.47
C ASN A 53 13.18 1.52 16.86
N GLY A 54 12.08 0.90 17.29
CA GLY A 54 10.81 1.58 17.53
C GLY A 54 10.15 2.10 16.25
N PHE A 55 9.07 2.87 16.40
CA PHE A 55 8.39 3.53 15.28
C PHE A 55 8.96 4.93 15.06
N SER A 56 9.29 5.27 13.81
CA SER A 56 9.49 6.66 13.39
C SER A 56 8.17 7.44 13.40
N ALA A 57 8.27 8.77 13.29
CA ALA A 57 7.11 9.69 13.18
C ALA A 57 6.12 9.35 12.05
N ILE A 58 6.54 8.53 11.07
CA ILE A 58 5.72 8.12 9.90
C ILE A 58 5.17 6.69 10.10
N GLY A 59 5.32 6.09 11.29
CA GLY A 59 4.83 4.74 11.59
C GLY A 59 5.62 3.61 10.92
N LYS A 60 6.85 3.90 10.43
CA LYS A 60 7.79 2.91 9.90
C LYS A 60 8.96 2.72 10.87
N PRO A 61 9.64 1.56 10.92
CA PRO A 61 10.84 1.43 11.73
C PRO A 61 11.90 2.45 11.30
N SER A 62 12.51 3.16 12.26
CA SER A 62 13.70 3.97 12.02
C SER A 62 14.87 3.05 11.64
N ASP A 63 15.74 3.51 10.75
CA ASP A 63 16.93 2.79 10.23
C ASP A 63 16.73 1.29 9.94
N ASP A 64 15.75 0.98 9.09
CA ASP A 64 15.42 -0.40 8.72
C ASP A 64 16.54 -1.02 7.86
N PHE A 65 17.43 -1.78 8.50
CA PHE A 65 18.55 -2.50 7.83
C PHE A 65 18.09 -3.56 6.84
N ARG A 66 16.80 -3.92 6.84
CA ARG A 66 16.23 -4.85 5.85
C ARG A 66 16.17 -4.22 4.47
N LEU A 67 16.26 -2.89 4.36
CA LEU A 67 16.28 -2.16 3.10
C LEU A 67 17.67 -2.12 2.49
N THR A 68 17.76 -2.55 1.24
CA THR A 68 18.96 -2.38 0.42
C THR A 68 19.20 -0.91 0.08
N LYS A 69 20.45 -0.50 -0.21
CA LYS A 69 20.77 0.88 -0.61
C LYS A 69 19.98 1.33 -1.85
N TRP A 70 19.90 0.47 -2.87
CA TRP A 70 19.09 0.73 -4.06
C TRP A 70 17.59 0.69 -3.75
N GLY A 71 17.14 -0.16 -2.84
CA GLY A 71 15.76 -0.18 -2.37
C GLY A 71 15.34 1.12 -1.67
N LYS A 72 16.25 1.74 -0.89
CA LYS A 72 16.03 3.08 -0.32
C LYS A 72 15.82 4.12 -1.42
N PHE A 73 16.66 4.11 -2.47
CA PHE A 73 16.49 4.97 -3.64
C PHE A 73 15.14 4.72 -4.35
N MET A 74 14.80 3.47 -4.66
CA MET A 74 13.54 3.14 -5.33
C MET A 74 12.30 3.62 -4.56
N ARG A 75 12.28 3.44 -3.23
CA ARG A 75 11.15 3.89 -2.39
C ARG A 75 11.06 5.41 -2.29
N LYS A 76 12.20 6.11 -2.31
CA LYS A 76 12.25 7.58 -2.32
C LYS A 76 11.59 8.15 -3.58
N TYR A 77 11.79 7.49 -4.72
CA TYR A 77 11.26 7.91 -6.02
C TYR A 77 9.99 7.13 -6.45
N TRP A 78 9.38 6.33 -5.56
CA TRP A 78 8.21 5.50 -5.87
C TRP A 78 8.39 4.51 -7.03
N LEU A 79 9.63 4.20 -7.39
CA LEU A 79 9.96 3.27 -8.47
C LEU A 79 9.62 1.84 -8.10
N ASP A 80 9.53 1.51 -6.80
CA ASP A 80 9.18 0.16 -6.33
C ASP A 80 7.75 -0.24 -6.67
N GLU A 81 6.87 0.75 -6.85
CA GLU A 81 5.46 0.57 -7.17
C GLU A 81 5.19 0.62 -8.68
N PHE A 82 6.19 0.89 -9.53
CA PHE A 82 6.04 0.92 -10.99
C PHE A 82 5.43 -0.37 -11.58
N PRO A 83 5.78 -1.59 -11.11
CA PRO A 83 5.16 -2.82 -11.62
C PRO A 83 3.64 -2.92 -11.38
N GLN A 84 3.07 -2.12 -10.47
CA GLN A 84 1.61 -2.07 -10.28
C GLN A 84 0.88 -1.57 -11.53
N LEU A 85 1.56 -0.87 -12.44
CA LEU A 85 0.98 -0.50 -13.74
C LEU A 85 0.51 -1.73 -14.52
N ILE A 86 1.17 -2.89 -14.36
CA ILE A 86 0.73 -4.16 -14.94
C ILE A 86 -0.66 -4.56 -14.40
N ASN A 87 -0.92 -4.37 -13.10
CA ASN A 87 -2.24 -4.62 -12.50
C ASN A 87 -3.31 -3.65 -13.05
N VAL A 88 -2.92 -2.40 -13.33
CA VAL A 88 -3.83 -1.41 -13.93
C VAL A 88 -4.19 -1.81 -15.37
N LEU A 89 -3.20 -2.22 -16.17
CA LEU A 89 -3.41 -2.68 -17.55
C LEU A 89 -4.25 -3.97 -17.60
N LYS A 90 -4.07 -4.88 -16.63
CA LYS A 90 -4.93 -6.07 -16.45
C LYS A 90 -6.36 -5.75 -15.97
N GLY A 91 -6.62 -4.50 -15.58
CA GLY A 91 -7.91 -4.07 -15.04
C GLY A 91 -8.18 -4.55 -13.60
N GLU A 92 -7.18 -5.08 -12.89
CA GLU A 92 -7.28 -5.49 -11.48
C GLU A 92 -7.24 -4.26 -10.55
N MET A 93 -6.50 -3.22 -10.96
CA MET A 93 -6.32 -1.96 -10.23
C MET A 93 -6.68 -0.75 -11.11
N LYS A 94 -6.80 0.40 -10.46
CA LYS A 94 -6.94 1.72 -11.10
C LYS A 94 -5.74 2.62 -10.78
N LEU A 95 -5.59 3.70 -11.54
CA LEU A 95 -4.53 4.67 -11.27
C LEU A 95 -4.76 5.40 -9.94
N VAL A 96 -5.99 5.88 -9.73
CA VAL A 96 -6.45 6.50 -8.47
C VAL A 96 -7.46 5.58 -7.81
N GLY A 97 -7.28 5.35 -6.51
CA GLY A 97 -8.19 4.50 -5.74
C GLY A 97 -7.65 4.15 -4.38
N ILE A 98 -8.47 3.45 -3.59
CA ILE A 98 -8.09 2.96 -2.27
C ILE A 98 -6.87 2.04 -2.33
N ARG A 99 -5.96 2.12 -1.34
CA ARG A 99 -4.74 1.30 -1.34
C ARG A 99 -5.08 -0.18 -1.17
N PRO A 100 -4.53 -1.11 -1.96
CA PRO A 100 -4.80 -2.53 -1.76
C PRO A 100 -4.28 -3.00 -0.38
N LEU A 101 -5.15 -3.61 0.43
CA LEU A 101 -4.82 -4.11 1.78
C LEU A 101 -4.56 -5.61 1.80
N SER A 102 -3.73 -6.04 2.75
CA SER A 102 -3.61 -7.47 3.08
C SER A 102 -4.84 -7.93 3.85
N LYS A 103 -5.10 -9.24 3.86
CA LYS A 103 -6.22 -9.83 4.60
C LYS A 103 -6.24 -9.42 6.08
N ARG A 104 -5.06 -9.41 6.72
CA ARG A 104 -4.91 -8.99 8.12
C ARG A 104 -5.33 -7.54 8.34
N MET A 105 -4.77 -6.60 7.58
CA MET A 105 -5.13 -5.18 7.72
C MET A 105 -6.59 -4.93 7.40
N PHE A 106 -7.15 -5.64 6.41
CA PHE A 106 -8.55 -5.50 6.05
C PHE A 106 -9.48 -5.90 7.20
N GLN A 107 -9.13 -6.90 8.01
CA GLN A 107 -9.94 -7.31 9.17
C GLN A 107 -10.02 -6.23 10.25
N GLU A 108 -8.98 -5.42 10.40
CA GLU A 108 -8.89 -4.33 11.38
C GLU A 108 -9.72 -3.08 10.98
N TYR A 109 -10.24 -3.02 9.74
CA TYR A 109 -11.04 -1.87 9.29
C TYR A 109 -12.47 -1.89 9.85
N PRO A 110 -13.13 -0.72 9.99
CA PRO A 110 -14.57 -0.64 10.26
C PRO A 110 -15.40 -1.33 9.18
N ASP A 111 -16.49 -1.99 9.57
CA ASP A 111 -17.30 -2.81 8.65
C ASP A 111 -17.98 -1.99 7.54
N ASP A 112 -18.42 -0.77 7.84
CA ASP A 112 -18.96 0.15 6.84
C ASP A 112 -17.95 0.46 5.73
N VAL A 113 -16.69 0.68 6.10
CA VAL A 113 -15.61 0.96 5.15
C VAL A 113 -15.24 -0.31 4.39
N LYS A 114 -15.19 -1.48 5.04
CA LYS A 114 -14.94 -2.77 4.37
C LYS A 114 -15.93 -2.99 3.22
N GLU A 115 -17.23 -2.81 3.46
CA GLU A 115 -18.26 -2.98 2.44
C GLU A 115 -18.08 -2.00 1.27
N MET A 116 -17.83 -0.72 1.55
CA MET A 116 -17.58 0.27 0.50
C MET A 116 -16.34 -0.06 -0.32
N ARG A 117 -15.29 -0.58 0.32
CA ARG A 117 -14.05 -0.99 -0.34
C ARG A 117 -14.29 -2.17 -1.28
N MET A 118 -15.06 -3.18 -0.88
CA MET A 118 -15.37 -4.33 -1.73
C MET A 118 -16.14 -3.94 -3.01
N LYS A 119 -16.88 -2.84 -3.01
CA LYS A 119 -17.60 -2.36 -4.21
C LYS A 119 -16.65 -1.75 -5.26
N HIS A 120 -15.40 -1.45 -4.90
CA HIS A 120 -14.48 -0.68 -5.72
C HIS A 120 -13.16 -1.41 -6.01
N LYS A 121 -12.60 -1.17 -7.19
CA LYS A 121 -11.24 -1.62 -7.51
C LYS A 121 -10.22 -0.78 -6.73
N PRO A 122 -9.18 -1.40 -6.15
CA PRO A 122 -8.08 -0.66 -5.51
C PRO A 122 -7.29 0.15 -6.54
N GLY A 123 -6.47 1.08 -6.06
CA GLY A 123 -5.64 1.92 -6.92
C GLY A 123 -4.22 2.14 -6.43
N CYS A 124 -3.38 2.62 -7.36
CA CYS A 124 -1.97 2.91 -7.11
C CYS A 124 -1.80 4.16 -6.24
N ILE A 125 -2.56 5.22 -6.54
CA ILE A 125 -2.50 6.50 -5.84
C ILE A 125 -3.64 6.57 -4.82
N PRO A 126 -3.34 6.52 -3.51
CA PRO A 126 -4.35 6.48 -2.47
C PRO A 126 -4.85 7.88 -2.06
N PRO A 127 -6.11 7.99 -1.60
CA PRO A 127 -6.74 9.28 -1.25
C PRO A 127 -6.03 10.07 -0.15
N TYR A 128 -5.38 9.39 0.80
CA TYR A 128 -4.65 10.07 1.88
C TYR A 128 -3.48 10.91 1.35
N VAL A 129 -2.93 10.58 0.16
CA VAL A 129 -1.90 11.38 -0.50
C VAL A 129 -2.51 12.66 -1.08
N SER A 130 -3.69 12.56 -1.68
CA SER A 130 -4.41 13.73 -2.21
C SER A 130 -4.84 14.69 -1.09
N LEU A 131 -5.27 14.14 0.06
CA LEU A 131 -5.84 14.92 1.17
C LEU A 131 -4.84 15.24 2.29
N LEU A 132 -3.56 14.86 2.15
CA LEU A 132 -2.51 15.06 3.16
C LEU A 132 -2.86 14.50 4.56
N LYS A 133 -3.74 13.47 4.63
CA LYS A 133 -4.15 12.86 5.91
C LYS A 133 -3.12 11.82 6.34
N GLN A 134 -2.56 11.97 7.56
CA GLN A 134 -1.58 11.06 8.14
C GLN A 134 -2.12 10.34 9.37
N GLY A 135 -1.66 9.11 9.60
CA GLY A 135 -2.16 8.24 10.67
C GLY A 135 -3.26 7.29 10.19
N VAL A 136 -3.45 6.20 10.93
CA VAL A 136 -4.37 5.11 10.54
C VAL A 136 -5.80 5.62 10.39
N MET A 137 -6.34 6.28 11.41
CA MET A 137 -7.73 6.77 11.40
C MET A 137 -7.97 7.83 10.33
N ALA A 138 -7.03 8.77 10.15
CA ALA A 138 -7.16 9.81 9.14
C ALA A 138 -7.05 9.23 7.71
N SER A 139 -6.26 8.17 7.52
CA SER A 139 -6.17 7.45 6.24
C SER A 139 -7.48 6.73 5.91
N ILE A 140 -8.09 6.06 6.90
CA ILE A 140 -9.41 5.43 6.76
C ILE A 140 -10.47 6.47 6.38
N GLU A 141 -10.45 7.63 7.04
CA GLU A 141 -11.41 8.70 6.74
C GLU A 141 -11.18 9.33 5.35
N ALA A 142 -9.92 9.45 4.90
CA ALA A 142 -9.62 9.85 3.52
C ALA A 142 -10.21 8.87 2.50
N GLU A 143 -10.11 7.56 2.77
CA GLU A 143 -10.71 6.54 1.91
C GLU A 143 -12.24 6.63 1.92
N ARG A 144 -12.87 6.74 3.09
CA ARG A 144 -14.34 6.92 3.21
C ARG A 144 -14.81 8.11 2.39
N GLN A 145 -14.17 9.27 2.57
CA GLN A 145 -14.50 10.49 1.83
C GLN A 145 -14.39 10.29 0.31
N TYR A 146 -13.28 9.70 -0.16
CA TYR A 146 -13.09 9.42 -1.58
C TYR A 146 -14.15 8.47 -2.14
N LEU A 147 -14.46 7.39 -1.43
CA LEU A 147 -15.46 6.41 -1.87
C LEU A 147 -16.86 7.03 -1.97
N LEU A 148 -17.24 7.90 -1.03
CA LEU A 148 -18.50 8.63 -1.06
C LEU A 148 -18.58 9.63 -2.22
N GLU A 149 -17.52 10.43 -2.43
CA GLU A 149 -17.45 11.37 -3.57
C GLU A 149 -17.56 10.62 -4.91
N ARG A 150 -16.86 9.48 -5.00
CA ARG A 150 -16.78 8.69 -6.21
C ARG A 150 -18.08 8.00 -6.57
N ASN A 151 -18.85 7.53 -5.59
CA ASN A 151 -20.19 6.99 -5.82
C ASN A 151 -21.12 8.02 -6.48
N LYS A 152 -20.91 9.32 -6.20
CA LYS A 152 -21.68 10.41 -6.81
C LYS A 152 -21.15 10.76 -8.20
N ASN A 153 -19.85 10.98 -8.33
CA ASN A 153 -19.24 11.42 -9.59
C ASN A 153 -17.91 10.70 -9.89
N PRO A 154 -17.93 9.49 -10.47
CA PRO A 154 -16.73 8.64 -10.56
C PRO A 154 -15.54 9.28 -11.28
N LEU A 155 -15.78 9.88 -12.45
CA LEU A 155 -14.71 10.41 -13.31
C LEU A 155 -14.10 11.70 -12.76
N SER A 156 -14.94 12.65 -12.33
CA SER A 156 -14.45 13.93 -11.81
C SER A 156 -13.73 13.75 -10.48
N THR A 157 -14.19 12.83 -9.62
CA THR A 157 -13.48 12.48 -8.38
C THR A 157 -12.11 11.88 -8.68
N ASP A 158 -12.00 10.90 -9.58
CA ASP A 158 -10.71 10.29 -9.91
C ASP A 158 -9.71 11.34 -10.47
N ILE A 159 -10.17 12.26 -11.32
CA ILE A 159 -9.35 13.36 -11.86
C ILE A 159 -8.93 14.36 -10.77
N LYS A 160 -9.86 14.77 -9.90
CA LYS A 160 -9.59 15.70 -8.79
C LYS A 160 -8.51 15.13 -7.87
N TYR A 161 -8.66 13.89 -7.43
CA TYR A 161 -7.73 13.25 -6.51
C TYR A 161 -6.36 12.99 -7.17
N PHE A 162 -6.34 12.69 -8.47
CA PHE A 162 -5.10 12.59 -9.24
C PHE A 162 -4.31 13.90 -9.23
N LYS A 163 -4.95 15.02 -9.62
CA LYS A 163 -4.30 16.34 -9.69
C LYS A 163 -3.76 16.77 -8.32
N LEU A 164 -4.54 16.57 -7.26
CA LEU A 164 -4.12 16.87 -5.89
C LEU A 164 -2.92 16.02 -5.46
N ALA A 165 -2.94 14.72 -5.75
CA ALA A 165 -1.83 13.83 -5.40
C ALA A 165 -0.54 14.23 -6.14
N VAL A 166 -0.62 14.46 -7.44
CA VAL A 166 0.53 14.89 -8.26
C VAL A 166 1.10 16.21 -7.72
N PHE A 167 0.25 17.19 -7.44
CA PHE A 167 0.68 18.47 -6.87
C PHE A 167 1.38 18.30 -5.51
N ASN A 168 0.82 17.49 -4.61
CA ASN A 168 1.39 17.25 -3.29
C ASN A 168 2.74 16.50 -3.34
N ILE A 169 2.91 15.59 -4.30
CA ILE A 169 4.17 14.87 -4.54
C ILE A 169 5.23 15.84 -5.08
N ILE A 170 4.91 16.63 -6.11
CA ILE A 170 5.85 17.59 -6.73
C ILE A 170 6.27 18.67 -5.74
N THR A 171 5.35 19.16 -4.91
CA THR A 171 5.64 20.20 -3.91
C THR A 171 6.28 19.66 -2.63
N ASN A 172 6.65 18.37 -2.58
CA ASN A 172 7.26 17.70 -1.41
C ASN A 172 6.44 17.84 -0.11
N LYS A 173 5.13 18.07 -0.20
CA LYS A 173 4.22 18.12 0.96
C LYS A 173 4.01 16.74 1.60
N ILE A 174 4.32 15.68 0.84
CA ILE A 174 4.38 14.31 1.32
C ILE A 174 5.78 13.78 1.05
N ARG A 175 6.48 13.38 2.12
CA ARG A 175 7.72 12.64 2.01
C ARG A 175 7.43 11.15 2.05
N SER A 176 7.75 10.44 0.97
CA SER A 176 7.75 8.98 0.99
C SER A 176 9.03 8.48 1.66
N ALA A 177 9.03 8.44 2.99
CA ALA A 177 10.17 8.04 3.83
C ALA A 177 11.45 8.88 3.65
#